data_AF-A0A392RPC0-F1
#
_entry.id   AF-A0A392RPC0-F1
#
_cell.length_a   1.000
_cell.length_b   1.000
_cell.length_c   1.000
_cell.angle_alpha   90.00
_cell.angle_beta   90.00
_cell.angle_gamma   90.00
#
_symmetry.space_group_name_H-M   'P 1'
#
loop_
_entity.id
_entity.type
_entity.pdbx_description
1 polymer ?
#
loop_
_entity_poly.entity_id
_entity_poly.type
_entity_poly.pdbx_seq_one_letter_code
_entity_poly.pdbx_strand_id
1 'polypeptide(L)' 'MSKHLFLLDTVLIFCLLSLASAEQNTAYVRATYHSYEPQKHNWELNSSAVCAEQFNKSPLSWRKEYGWAAFCGPVGP' A
#
# COMPACT_ATOMS: atom_id res chain seq x y z
N MET A 1 -42.04 -6.64 -25.51
CA MET A 1 -41.43 -7.60 -24.56
C MET A 1 -39.95 -7.85 -24.81
N SER A 2 -39.49 -8.04 -26.05
CA SER A 2 -38.07 -8.37 -26.33
C SER A 2 -37.05 -7.28 -25.92
N LYS A 3 -37.32 -5.98 -26.16
CA LYS A 3 -36.40 -4.89 -25.81
C LYS A 3 -36.13 -4.74 -24.31
N HIS A 4 -37.12 -4.99 -23.46
CA HIS A 4 -36.97 -4.96 -22.00
C HIS A 4 -36.17 -6.16 -21.49
N LEU A 5 -36.30 -7.32 -22.15
CA LEU A 5 -35.51 -8.51 -21.85
C LEU A 5 -34.03 -8.27 -22.17
N PHE A 6 -33.73 -7.74 -23.36
CA PHE A 6 -32.37 -7.37 -23.76
C PHE A 6 -31.71 -6.32 -22.83
N LEU A 7 -32.48 -5.37 -22.32
CA LEU A 7 -31.98 -4.34 -21.41
C LEU A 7 -31.69 -4.90 -20.01
N LEU A 8 -32.50 -5.87 -19.56
CA LEU A 8 -32.28 -6.57 -18.30
C LEU A 8 -31.06 -7.48 -18.37
N ASP A 9 -30.87 -8.18 -19.49
CA ASP A 9 -29.72 -9.05 -19.73
C ASP A 9 -28.41 -8.24 -19.79
N THR A 10 -28.40 -7.09 -20.47
CA THR A 10 -27.22 -6.21 -20.54
C THR A 10 -26.86 -5.61 -19.17
N VAL A 11 -27.84 -5.18 -18.38
CA VAL A 11 -27.60 -4.70 -17.01
C VAL A 11 -27.05 -5.82 -16.12
N LEU A 12 -27.60 -7.03 -16.23
CA LEU A 12 -27.14 -8.19 -15.46
C LEU A 12 -25.69 -8.56 -15.80
N ILE A 13 -25.34 -8.59 -17.09
CA ILE A 13 -23.98 -8.88 -17.55
C ILE A 13 -23.00 -7.82 -17.06
N PHE A 14 -23.39 -6.54 -17.11
CA PHE A 14 -22.53 -5.45 -16.64
C PHE A 14 -22.31 -5.48 -15.12
N CYS A 15 -23.33 -5.83 -14.34
CA CYS A 15 -23.22 -6.06 -12.90
C CYS A 15 -22.28 -7.25 -12.58
N LEU A 16 -22.38 -8.34 -13.34
CA LEU A 16 -21.50 -9.51 -13.13
C LEU A 16 -20.03 -9.20 -13.45
N LEU A 17 -19.77 -8.34 -14.45
CA LEU A 17 -18.42 -7.90 -14.81
C LEU A 17 -17.79 -6.97 -13.75
N SER A 18 -18.58 -6.13 -13.08
CA SER A 18 -18.04 -5.23 -12.04
C SER A 18 -17.65 -5.96 -10.75
N LEU A 19 -18.32 -7.07 -10.43
CA LEU A 19 -18.00 -7.94 -9.28
C LEU A 19 -16.67 -8.70 -9.43
N ALA A 20 -16.12 -8.79 -10.64
CA ALA A 20 -14.84 -9.46 -10.91
C ALA A 20 -13.60 -8.61 -10.53
N SER A 21 -13.80 -7.38 -10.06
CA SER A 21 -12.73 -6.48 -9.58
C SER A 21 -12.39 -6.66 -8.09
N ALA A 22 -12.48 -7.88 -7.58
CA ALA A 22 -11.94 -8.19 -6.26
C ALA A 22 -10.45 -8.55 -6.39
N GLU A 23 -9.58 -7.57 -6.20
CA GLU A 23 -8.15 -7.81 -5.99
C GLU A 23 -7.98 -8.69 -4.73
N GLN A 24 -7.82 -9.99 -4.93
CA GLN A 24 -7.47 -10.93 -3.87
C GLN A 24 -5.97 -10.74 -3.55
N ASN A 25 -5.59 -9.63 -2.91
CA ASN A 25 -4.24 -9.51 -2.35
C ASN A 25 -4.14 -10.37 -1.07
N THR A 26 -4.19 -11.69 -1.24
CA THR A 26 -3.94 -12.69 -0.19
C THR A 26 -2.46 -13.04 -0.14
N ALA A 27 -1.57 -12.04 -0.21
CA ALA A 27 -0.16 -12.26 0.03
C ALA A 27 0.06 -12.45 1.53
N TYR A 28 0.26 -13.70 1.97
CA TYR A 28 0.81 -13.96 3.31
C TYR A 28 2.22 -13.38 3.37
N VAL A 29 2.34 -12.15 3.87
CA VAL A 29 3.61 -11.45 4.03
C VAL A 29 4.10 -11.60 5.47
N ARG A 30 5.40 -11.90 5.63
CA ARG A 30 6.02 -11.96 6.94
C ARG A 30 6.49 -10.57 7.35
N ALA A 31 5.80 -9.98 8.32
CA ALA A 31 6.30 -8.79 9.01
C ALA A 31 7.21 -9.22 10.18
N THR A 32 8.38 -8.60 10.29
CA THR A 32 9.28 -8.74 11.44
C THR A 32 9.55 -7.35 12.02
N TYR A 33 9.98 -7.29 13.28
CA TYR A 33 10.25 -6.01 13.94
C TYR A 33 11.74 -5.71 13.93
N HIS A 34 12.07 -4.43 13.79
CA HIS A 34 13.39 -3.88 14.07
C HIS A 34 13.21 -2.56 14.82
N SER A 35 13.93 -2.38 15.93
CA SER A 35 13.84 -1.17 16.74
C SER A 35 14.76 -0.09 16.17
N TYR A 36 14.19 0.81 15.34
CA TYR A 36 14.91 1.97 14.78
C TYR A 36 15.05 3.15 15.74
N GLU A 37 14.24 3.19 16.81
CA GLU A 37 14.24 4.26 17.84
C GLU A 37 14.30 5.70 17.28
N PRO A 38 13.45 6.05 16.29
CA PRO A 38 13.59 7.32 15.57
C PRO A 38 13.44 8.53 16.50
N GLN A 39 12.65 8.43 17.57
CA GLN A 39 12.51 9.50 18.56
C GLN A 39 13.84 9.85 19.26
N LYS A 40 14.71 8.86 19.51
CA LYS A 40 16.02 9.09 20.15
C LYS A 40 17.01 9.79 19.22
N HIS A 41 16.79 9.67 17.91
CA HIS A 41 17.65 10.23 16.86
C HIS A 41 17.01 11.41 16.14
N ASN A 42 16.08 12.13 16.79
CA ASN A 42 15.37 13.27 16.19
C ASN A 42 14.77 12.97 14.80
N TRP A 43 14.36 11.71 14.61
CA TRP A 43 13.84 11.15 13.37
C TRP A 43 14.79 11.27 12.18
N GLU A 44 16.09 11.45 12.43
CA GLU A 44 17.10 11.48 11.37
C GLU A 44 17.28 10.08 10.78
N LEU A 45 17.14 10.00 9.45
CA LEU A 45 17.36 8.75 8.73
C LEU A 45 18.88 8.54 8.72
N ASN A 46 19.36 7.70 9.62
CA ASN A 46 20.78 7.34 9.75
C ASN A 46 21.15 6.20 8.78
N SER A 47 22.40 5.75 8.81
CA SER A 47 22.89 4.66 7.93
C SER A 47 22.14 3.32 8.07
N SER A 48 21.32 3.14 9.10
CA SER A 48 20.44 1.97 9.25
C SER A 48 19.23 2.00 8.33
N ALA A 49 18.89 3.16 7.77
CA ALA A 49 17.84 3.30 6.76
C ALA A 49 18.48 3.43 5.37
N VAL A 50 18.27 2.45 4.49
CA VAL A 50 18.75 2.50 3.09
C VAL A 50 18.24 3.74 2.36
N CYS A 51 17.05 4.22 2.72
CA CYS A 51 16.42 5.40 2.13
C CYS A 51 17.00 6.74 2.65
N ALA A 52 18.00 6.71 3.55
CA ALA A 52 18.54 7.92 4.17
C ALA A 52 19.11 8.92 3.17
N GLU A 53 19.87 8.47 2.17
CA GLU A 53 20.52 9.37 1.21
C GLU A 53 19.51 10.28 0.49
N GLN A 54 18.34 9.74 0.13
CA GLN A 54 17.29 10.49 -0.56
C GLN A 54 16.39 11.28 0.38
N PHE A 55 16.02 10.73 1.54
CA PHE A 55 14.94 11.29 2.36
C PHE A 55 15.40 11.96 3.66
N ASN A 56 16.69 11.94 3.99
CA ASN A 56 17.16 12.59 5.23
C ASN A 56 16.99 14.12 5.22
N LYS A 57 16.93 14.73 4.03
CA LYS A 57 16.65 16.17 3.86
C LYS A 57 15.15 16.52 3.90
N SER A 58 14.27 15.53 3.96
CA SER A 58 12.83 15.78 4.08
C SER A 58 12.52 16.52 5.39
N PRO A 59 11.48 17.38 5.40
CA PRO A 59 11.06 18.10 6.59
C PRO A 59 10.81 17.15 7.77
N LEU A 60 11.08 17.63 8.99
CA LEU A 60 10.86 16.84 10.19
C LEU A 60 9.39 16.37 10.32
N SER A 61 8.44 17.21 9.91
CA SER A 61 7.02 16.84 9.89
C SER A 61 6.74 15.61 9.02
N TRP A 62 7.38 15.52 7.85
CA TRP A 62 7.26 14.38 6.95
C TRP A 62 7.91 13.12 7.55
N ARG A 63 9.13 13.24 8.09
CA ARG A 63 9.85 12.10 8.71
C ARG A 63 9.11 11.51 9.92
N LYS A 64 8.27 12.32 10.57
CA LYS A 64 7.49 12.00 11.78
C LYS A 64 6.03 11.63 11.53
N GLU A 65 5.57 11.71 10.29
CA GLU A 65 4.15 11.55 9.97
C GLU A 65 3.67 10.14 10.29
N TYR A 66 4.50 9.12 10.02
CA TYR A 66 4.21 7.71 10.26
C TYR A 66 5.39 6.98 10.91
N GLY A 67 5.12 5.80 11.46
CA GLY A 67 6.15 4.87 11.92
C GLY A 67 7.02 4.36 10.77
N TRP A 68 8.26 3.96 11.08
CA TRP A 68 9.22 3.50 10.07
C TRP A 68 9.18 1.99 9.91
N ALA A 69 9.33 1.52 8.67
CA ALA A 69 9.46 0.12 8.33
C ALA A 69 10.45 -0.05 7.17
N ALA A 70 11.20 -1.15 7.19
CA ALA A 70 11.91 -1.62 6.00
C ALA A 70 10.94 -2.45 5.14
N PHE A 71 11.15 -2.39 3.83
CA PHE A 71 10.36 -3.15 2.87
C PHE A 71 11.24 -4.12 2.08
N CYS A 72 10.82 -5.38 2.02
CA CYS A 72 11.44 -6.44 1.20
C CYS A 72 10.38 -7.42 0.66
N GLY A 73 9.14 -6.97 0.52
CA GLY A 73 8.03 -7.78 0.03
C GLY A 73 8.11 -8.10 -1.47
N PRO A 74 7.30 -9.06 -1.95
CA PRO A 74 7.39 -9.58 -3.33
C PRO A 74 6.83 -8.61 -4.39
N VAL A 75 5.97 -7.67 -4.01
CA VAL A 75 5.40 -6.63 -4.89
C VAL A 75 5.71 -5.30 -4.25
N GLY A 76 6.33 -4.39 -5.00
CA GLY A 76 7.04 -3.20 -4.49
C GLY A 76 6.28 -2.29 -3.52
N PRO A 77 7.01 -1.40 -2.83
CA PRO A 77 6.41 -0.37 -1.99
C PRO A 77 5.70 0.71 -2.80
#